data_AF-A0A2P5CLR2-F1
#
_entry.id   AF-A0A2P5CLR2-F1
#
_cell.length_a   1.000
_cell.length_b   1.000
_cell.length_c   1.000
_cell.angle_alpha   90.00
_cell.angle_beta   90.00
_cell.angle_gamma   90.00
#
_symmetry.space_group_name_H-M   'P 1'
#
loop_
_entity.id
_entity.type
_entity.pdbx_description
1 polymer ?
#
loop_
_entity_poly.entity_id
_entity_poly.type
_entity_poly.pdbx_seq_one_letter_code
_entity_poly.pdbx_strand_id
1 'polypeptide(L)' 'MGVFTFAKHKIHGIDKDNFVYSYSSIEGDALSEKIEKISCEIKLVASSEGSLIKSTSKYHIVGDVEIEEEHVKRTR' A
#
# COMPACT_ATOMS: atom_id res chain seq x y z
N MET A 1 10.25 13.26 -12.67
CA MET A 1 9.60 12.43 -11.65
C MET A 1 10.51 12.43 -10.43
N GLY A 2 10.00 12.75 -9.25
CA GLY A 2 10.79 12.67 -8.02
C GLY A 2 11.24 11.23 -7.79
N VAL A 3 12.50 11.04 -7.39
CA VAL A 3 13.01 9.72 -7.01
C VAL A 3 12.52 9.45 -5.59
N PHE A 4 11.72 8.40 -5.39
CA PHE A 4 11.42 7.90 -4.05
C PHE A 4 12.67 7.16 -3.55
N THR A 5 13.26 7.65 -2.47
CA THR A 5 14.54 7.20 -1.94
C THR A 5 14.39 6.27 -0.74
N PHE A 6 13.32 6.44 0.06
CA PHE A 6 13.14 5.73 1.30
C PHE A 6 11.66 5.50 1.65
N ALA A 7 11.39 4.33 2.22
CA ALA A 7 10.14 4.01 2.89
C ALA A 7 10.40 3.10 4.09
N LYS A 8 9.70 3.37 5.19
CA LYS A 8 9.69 2.54 6.39
C LYS A 8 8.35 1.83 6.49
N HIS A 9 8.39 0.50 6.51
CA HIS A 9 7.20 -0.32 6.62
C HIS A 9 7.06 -0.92 8.02
N LYS A 10 5.84 -0.87 8.55
CA LYS A 10 5.42 -1.66 9.71
C LYS A 10 4.63 -2.86 9.23
N ILE A 11 5.08 -4.06 9.59
CA ILE A 11 4.37 -5.31 9.33
C ILE A 11 3.22 -5.45 10.32
N HIS A 12 2.01 -5.77 9.85
CA HIS A 12 0.87 -6.03 10.73
C HIS A 12 0.57 -7.52 10.83
N GLY A 13 0.71 -8.26 9.72
CA GLY A 13 0.44 -9.69 9.73
C GLY A 13 1.06 -10.41 8.53
N ILE A 14 1.47 -11.65 8.78
CA ILE A 14 1.89 -12.61 7.77
C ILE A 14 1.06 -13.87 8.02
N ASP A 15 0.14 -14.17 7.11
CA ASP A 15 -0.68 -15.37 7.13
C ASP A 15 -0.22 -16.28 5.98
N LYS A 16 0.54 -17.31 6.35
CA LYS A 16 1.12 -18.25 5.38
C LYS A 16 0.09 -19.23 4.85
N ASP A 17 -0.92 -19.57 5.64
CA ASP A 17 -1.95 -20.53 5.29
C ASP A 17 -2.92 -19.96 4.24
N ASN A 18 -3.25 -18.67 4.37
CA ASN A 18 -4.13 -17.97 3.43
C ASN A 18 -3.38 -17.14 2.36
N PHE A 19 -2.04 -17.16 2.38
CA PHE A 19 -1.16 -16.36 1.51
C PHE A 19 -1.50 -14.87 1.53
N VAL A 20 -1.74 -14.33 2.73
CA VAL A 20 -2.05 -12.91 2.97
C VAL A 20 -0.92 -12.25 3.74
N TYR A 21 -0.57 -11.04 3.32
CA TYR A 21 0.42 -10.21 3.98
C TYR A 21 -0.08 -8.78 4.08
N SER A 22 0.10 -8.14 5.22
CA SER A 22 -0.32 -6.75 5.44
C SER A 22 0.76 -5.92 6.10
N TYR A 23 0.90 -4.68 5.62
CA TYR A 23 1.87 -3.72 6.11
C TYR A 23 1.32 -2.28 6.01
N SER A 24 2.00 -1.34 6.64
CA SER A 24 1.81 0.09 6.35
C SER A 24 3.12 0.81 6.14
N SER A 25 3.15 1.76 5.22
CA SER A 25 4.17 2.80 5.18
C SER A 25 3.87 3.82 6.27
N ILE A 26 4.83 4.00 7.18
CA ILE A 26 4.71 4.88 8.34
C ILE A 26 5.70 6.06 8.31
N GLU A 27 6.74 5.96 7.49
CA GLU A 27 7.67 7.05 7.15
C GLU A 27 8.09 6.84 5.69
N GLY A 28 8.48 7.91 4.99
CA GLY A 28 9.03 7.81 3.63
C GLY A 28 8.44 8.82 2.65
N ASP A 29 9.01 8.84 1.47
CA ASP A 29 8.77 9.86 0.44
C ASP A 29 7.34 9.83 -0.14
N ALA A 30 6.60 8.72 0.07
CA ALA A 30 5.20 8.58 -0.33
C ALA A 30 4.21 9.19 0.68
N LEU A 31 4.66 9.52 1.89
CA LEU A 31 3.86 10.18 2.90
C LEU A 31 4.02 11.70 2.80
N SER A 32 3.04 12.43 3.30
CA SER A 32 3.04 13.90 3.29
C SER A 32 2.21 14.42 4.45
N GLU A 33 2.16 15.74 4.65
CA GLU A 33 1.28 16.35 5.64
C GLU A 33 -0.22 15.99 5.43
N LYS A 34 -0.59 15.60 4.20
CA LYS A 34 -1.94 15.18 3.83
C LYS A 34 -2.17 13.68 3.96
N ILE A 35 -1.12 12.86 3.85
CA ILE A 35 -1.18 11.39 3.88
C ILE A 35 -0.29 10.91 5.02
N GLU A 36 -0.90 10.63 6.17
CA GLU A 36 -0.19 10.21 7.38
C GLU A 36 0.29 8.75 7.31
N LYS A 37 -0.44 7.91 6.57
CA LYS A 37 -0.20 6.47 6.54
C LYS A 37 -0.83 5.83 5.32
N ILE A 38 -0.13 4.87 4.74
CA ILE A 38 -0.66 4.02 3.67
C ILE A 38 -0.64 2.59 4.16
N SER A 39 -1.79 1.94 4.23
CA SER A 39 -1.92 0.54 4.65
C SER A 39 -2.20 -0.33 3.44
N CYS A 40 -1.40 -1.38 3.26
CA CYS A 40 -1.54 -2.31 2.15
C CYS A 40 -1.85 -3.71 2.67
N GLU A 41 -2.82 -4.36 2.04
CA GLU A 41 -3.05 -5.78 2.14
C GLU A 41 -2.74 -6.41 0.78
N ILE A 42 -2.02 -7.52 0.79
CA ILE A 42 -1.63 -8.30 -0.38
C ILE A 42 -2.11 -9.73 -0.16
N LYS A 43 -2.82 -10.28 -1.14
CA LYS A 43 -3.29 -11.66 -1.14
C LYS A 43 -2.91 -12.34 -2.45
N LEU A 44 -2.26 -13.49 -2.36
CA LEU A 44 -1.98 -14.34 -3.51
C LEU A 44 -3.10 -15.38 -3.63
N VAL A 45 -3.67 -15.50 -4.83
CA VAL A 45 -4.71 -16.48 -5.14
C VAL A 45 -4.20 -17.35 -6.29
N ALA A 46 -4.23 -18.66 -6.12
CA ALA A 46 -3.88 -19.59 -7.20
C ALA A 46 -4.80 -19.38 -8.42
N SER A 47 -4.21 -19.46 -9.60
CA SER A 47 -4.87 -19.38 -10.90
C SER A 47 -4.33 -20.45 -11.83
N SER A 48 -5.04 -20.77 -12.91
CA SER A 48 -4.71 -21.89 -13.81
C SER A 48 -3.29 -21.85 -14.40
N GLU A 49 -2.70 -20.65 -14.55
CA GLU A 49 -1.36 -20.45 -15.13
C GLU A 49 -0.40 -19.70 -14.19
N GLY A 50 -0.74 -19.55 -12.90
CA GLY A 50 0.10 -18.81 -11.96
C GLY A 50 -0.64 -18.33 -10.74
N SER A 51 -0.40 -17.08 -10.33
CA SER A 51 -1.06 -16.46 -9.18
C SER A 51 -1.65 -15.11 -9.54
N LEU A 52 -2.89 -14.86 -9.12
CA LEU A 52 -3.48 -13.54 -9.10
C LEU A 52 -3.11 -12.85 -7.79
N ILE A 53 -2.40 -11.72 -7.87
CA ILE A 53 -2.09 -10.89 -6.72
C ILE A 53 -3.21 -9.85 -6.57
N LYS A 54 -4.02 -9.97 -5.52
CA LYS A 54 -4.95 -8.92 -5.12
C LYS A 54 -4.24 -8.02 -4.13
N SER A 55 -4.25 -6.72 -4.37
CA SER A 55 -3.74 -5.78 -3.38
C SER A 55 -4.63 -4.58 -3.20
N THR A 56 -4.91 -4.31 -1.93
CA THR A 56 -5.77 -3.23 -1.47
C THR A 56 -4.92 -2.24 -0.69
N SER A 57 -4.88 -1.00 -1.16
CA SER A 57 -4.21 0.12 -0.48
C SER A 57 -5.26 1.03 0.15
N LYS A 58 -5.06 1.39 1.41
CA LYS A 58 -5.89 2.32 2.17
C LYS A 58 -5.04 3.53 2.55
N TYR A 59 -5.44 4.69 2.07
CA TYR A 59 -4.79 5.97 2.36
C TYR A 59 -5.48 6.60 3.55
N HIS A 60 -4.71 6.85 4.61
CA HIS A 60 -5.17 7.59 5.77
C HIS A 60 -4.78 9.05 5.57
N ILE A 61 -5.78 9.91 5.45
CA ILE A 61 -5.60 11.33 5.18
C ILE A 61 -5.92 12.19 6.39
N VAL A 62 -5.21 13.31 6.49
CA VAL A 62 -5.47 14.34 7.49
C VAL A 62 -6.40 15.40 6.89
N GLY A 63 -7.54 15.64 7.54
CA GLY A 63 -8.54 16.62 7.12
C GLY A 63 -9.48 16.12 6.01
N ASP A 64 -10.30 17.02 5.48
CA ASP A 64 -11.25 16.75 4.40
C ASP A 64 -10.58 17.07 3.05
N VAL A 65 -9.64 16.20 2.66
CA VAL A 65 -8.88 16.34 1.40
C VAL A 65 -9.30 15.25 0.43
N GLU A 66 -9.83 15.65 -0.72
CA GLU A 66 -10.12 14.70 -1.79
C GLU A 66 -8.80 14.19 -2.39
N ILE A 67 -8.53 12.88 -2.29
CA ILE A 67 -7.43 12.25 -3.03
C ILE A 67 -7.96 11.89 -4.42
N GLU A 68 -7.42 12.56 -5.44
CA GLU A 68 -7.68 12.20 -6.83
C GLU A 68 -7.04 10.83 -7.17
N GLU A 69 -7.84 9.91 -7.70
CA GLU A 69 -7.44 8.52 -7.97
C GLU A 69 -6.22 8.42 -8.93
N GLU A 70 -6.02 9.44 -9.79
CA GLU A 70 -4.89 9.52 -10.73
C GLU A 70 -3.53 9.61 -10.01
N HIS A 71 -3.49 10.29 -8.86
CA HIS A 71 -2.26 10.41 -8.06
C HIS A 71 -1.86 9.10 -7.37
N VAL A 72 -2.84 8.22 -7.10
CA VAL A 72 -2.64 6.93 -6.43
C VAL A 72 -2.06 5.86 -7.37
N LYS A 73 -2.47 5.88 -8.65
CA LYS A 73 -2.02 4.90 -9.66
C LYS A 73 -0.59 5.15 -10.17
N ARG A 74 -0.05 6.36 -10.01
CA ARG A 74 1.29 6.72 -10.51
C ARG A 74 2.46 6.18 -9.68
N THR A 75 2.20 5.58 -8.52
CA THR A 75 3.20 5.10 -7.56
C THR A 75 3.35 3.57 -7.57
N ARG A 76 2.61 2.85 -8.43
CA ARG A 76 2.72 1.40 -8.60
C ARG A 76 3.42 1.02 -9.89
#